data_AF-A0A1H0ANA2-F1
#
_entry.id   AF-A0A1H0ANA2-F1
#
_cell.length_a   1.000
_cell.length_b   1.000
_cell.length_c   1.000
_cell.angle_alpha   90.00
_cell.angle_beta   90.00
_cell.angle_gamma   90.00
#
_symmetry.space_group_name_H-M   'P 1'
#
loop_
_entity.id
_entity.type
_entity.pdbx_description
1 polymer ?
#
loop_
_entity_poly.entity_id
_entity_poly.type
_entity_poly.pdbx_seq_one_letter_code
_entity_poly.pdbx_strand_id
1 'polypeptide(L)'
;MALVITNLFFAILGLFLIVYVYNRVKKNLFSEKESIFWMLGAVMVFVLSVFPKIIDFFSNILGISYPPSLLFLITMIFTLFLLFRQSQQITLINDRFKELVQKNAILDQKVREISERLNNAN
;
A
#
# COMPACT_ATOMS: atom_id res chain seq x y z
N MET A 1 22.54 30.08 -12.83
CA MET A 1 21.68 29.43 -13.84
C MET A 1 21.42 27.97 -13.50
N ALA A 2 22.45 27.14 -13.31
CA ALA A 2 22.31 25.72 -12.92
C ALA A 2 21.47 25.48 -11.64
N LEU A 3 21.66 26.30 -10.59
CA LEU A 3 20.88 26.21 -9.34
C LEU A 3 19.38 26.50 -9.52
N VAL A 4 19.02 27.39 -10.45
CA VAL A 4 17.61 27.72 -10.72
C VAL A 4 16.95 26.58 -11.50
N ILE A 5 17.69 25.97 -12.43
CA ILE A 5 17.22 24.82 -13.21
C ILE A 5 17.01 23.59 -12.32
N THR A 6 17.93 23.30 -11.38
CA THR A 6 17.73 22.20 -10.41
C THR A 6 16.52 22.48 -9.50
N ASN A 7 16.36 23.70 -8.99
CA ASN A 7 15.21 24.06 -8.16
C ASN A 7 13.88 23.92 -8.91
N LEU A 8 13.83 24.34 -10.18
CA LEU A 8 12.65 24.20 -11.03
C LEU A 8 12.35 22.72 -11.34
N PHE A 9 13.40 21.93 -11.58
CA PHE A 9 13.30 20.49 -11.80
C PHE A 9 12.70 19.78 -10.58
N PHE A 10 13.24 20.03 -9.38
CA PHE A 10 12.69 19.47 -8.14
C PHE A 10 11.24 19.93 -7.87
N ALA A 11 10.91 21.19 -8.19
CA ALA A 11 9.54 21.71 -8.04
C ALA A 11 8.54 21.02 -8.98
N ILE A 12 8.91 20.81 -10.25
CA ILE A 12 8.06 20.12 -11.23
C ILE A 12 7.90 18.65 -10.86
N LEU A 13 8.98 18.00 -10.42
CA LEU A 13 8.98 16.60 -10.01
C LEU A 13 8.14 16.39 -8.74
N GLY A 14 8.21 17.33 -7.79
CA GLY A 14 7.35 17.38 -6.61
C GLY A 14 5.87 17.59 -6.97
N LEU A 15 5.56 18.53 -7.86
CA LEU A 15 4.19 18.77 -8.34
C LEU A 15 3.62 17.53 -9.04
N PHE A 16 4.41 16.89 -9.90
CA PHE A 16 4.03 15.65 -10.58
C PHE A 16 3.76 14.52 -9.57
N LEU A 17 4.62 14.35 -8.56
CA LEU A 17 4.41 13.38 -7.47
C LEU A 17 3.12 13.66 -6.71
N ILE A 18 2.84 14.92 -6.35
CA ILE A 18 1.62 15.32 -5.66
C ILE A 18 0.39 14.98 -6.51
N VAL A 19 0.38 15.33 -7.80
CA VAL A 19 -0.73 15.05 -8.72
C VAL A 19 -0.90 13.54 -8.92
N TYR A 20 0.19 12.79 -9.05
CA TYR A 20 0.15 11.33 -9.19
C TYR A 20 -0.42 10.66 -7.93
N VAL A 21 0.07 11.03 -6.74
CA VAL A 21 -0.44 10.53 -5.45
C VAL A 21 -1.91 10.90 -5.27
N TYR A 22 -2.28 12.16 -5.55
CA TYR A 22 -3.67 12.62 -5.47
C TYR A 22 -4.60 11.83 -6.40
N ASN A 23 -4.18 11.58 -7.65
CA ASN A 23 -4.98 10.79 -8.60
C ASN A 23 -5.08 9.31 -8.20
N ARG A 24 -4.04 8.74 -7.57
CA ARG A 24 -4.07 7.35 -7.07
C ARG A 24 -4.95 7.22 -5.83
N VAL A 25 -4.95 8.22 -4.95
CA VAL A 25 -5.86 8.35 -3.79
C VAL A 25 -7.31 8.49 -4.23
N LYS A 26 -7.59 9.40 -5.17
CA LYS A 26 -8.96 9.70 -5.63
C LYS A 26 -9.60 8.55 -6.43
N LYS A 27 -8.77 7.64 -6.98
CA LYS A 27 -9.24 6.51 -7.80
C LYS A 27 -9.82 5.31 -7.03
N ASN A 28 -10.09 5.42 -5.72
CA ASN A 28 -11.00 4.51 -4.98
C ASN A 28 -10.87 3.01 -5.32
N LEU A 29 -9.65 2.51 -5.56
CA LEU A 29 -9.45 1.14 -6.04
C LEU A 29 -9.14 0.12 -4.94
N PHE A 30 -9.09 0.53 -3.67
CA PHE A 30 -8.81 -0.37 -2.54
C PHE A 30 -9.80 -0.13 -1.40
N SER A 31 -10.35 -1.23 -0.87
CA SER A 31 -11.40 -1.22 0.15
C SER A 31 -11.05 -0.35 1.36
N GLU A 32 -12.09 0.16 2.02
CA GLU A 32 -12.12 1.26 3.01
C GLU A 32 -10.98 1.32 4.06
N LYS A 33 -10.25 0.23 4.32
CA LYS A 33 -9.23 0.17 5.37
C LYS A 33 -7.78 0.20 4.87
N GLU A 34 -7.45 -0.48 3.77
CA GLU A 34 -6.06 -0.56 3.28
C GLU A 34 -5.61 0.72 2.59
N SER A 35 -6.53 1.41 1.89
CA SER A 35 -6.29 2.73 1.28
C SER A 35 -5.85 3.78 2.30
N ILE A 36 -6.46 3.78 3.49
CA ILE A 36 -6.18 4.78 4.53
C ILE A 36 -4.73 4.67 5.01
N PHE A 37 -4.25 3.46 5.26
CA PHE A 37 -2.87 3.28 5.72
C PHE A 37 -1.82 3.63 4.67
N TRP A 38 -2.06 3.29 3.41
CA TRP A 38 -1.17 3.69 2.31
C TRP A 38 -1.17 5.21 2.11
N MET A 39 -2.32 5.85 2.26
CA MET A 39 -2.44 7.31 2.21
C MET A 39 -1.73 7.98 3.38
N LEU A 40 -1.88 7.44 4.60
CA LEU A 40 -1.17 7.93 5.78
C LEU A 40 0.35 7.81 5.62
N GLY A 41 0.83 6.69 5.07
CA GLY A 41 2.25 6.48 4.76
C GLY A 41 2.78 7.44 3.71
N ALA A 42 2.03 7.66 2.62
CA ALA A 42 2.39 8.61 1.58
C ALA A 42 2.44 10.05 2.11
N VAL A 43 1.47 10.44 2.95
CA VAL A 43 1.46 11.75 3.61
C VAL A 43 2.64 11.90 4.59
N MET A 44 2.94 10.88 5.40
CA MET A 44 4.11 10.86 6.29
C MET A 44 5.40 11.06 5.51
N VAL A 45 5.62 10.28 4.45
CA VAL A 45 6.83 10.38 3.60
C VAL A 45 6.88 11.74 2.91
N PHE A 46 5.75 12.26 2.43
CA PHE A 46 5.68 13.59 1.82
C PHE A 46 6.05 14.71 2.80
N VAL A 47 5.48 14.69 4.01
CA VAL A 47 5.81 15.66 5.07
C VAL A 47 7.29 15.58 5.44
N LEU A 48 7.85 14.38 5.59
CA LEU A 48 9.27 14.17 5.85
C LEU A 48 10.16 14.68 4.69
N SER A 49 9.71 14.54 3.44
CA SER A 49 10.44 15.00 2.26
C SER A 49 10.38 16.51 2.06
N VAL A 50 9.30 17.18 2.46
CA VAL A 50 9.14 18.64 2.32
C VAL A 50 9.84 19.41 3.46
N PHE A 51 9.98 18.79 4.64
CA PHE A 51 10.59 19.41 5.82
C PHE A 51 11.88 18.70 6.26
N PRO A 52 13.00 18.84 5.53
CA PRO A 52 14.29 18.24 5.88
C PRO A 52 14.81 18.68 7.26
N LYS A 53 14.40 19.87 7.75
CA LYS A 53 14.73 20.38 9.09
C LYS A 53 14.28 19.45 10.22
N ILE A 54 13.20 18.69 10.04
CA ILE A 54 12.74 17.70 11.04
C ILE A 54 13.75 16.56 11.11
N ILE A 55 14.26 16.11 9.96
CA ILE A 55 15.25 15.05 9.87
C ILE A 55 16.59 15.51 10.44
N ASP A 56 17.01 16.74 10.14
CA ASP A 56 18.22 17.32 10.72
C ASP A 56 18.15 17.39 12.26
N PHE A 57 16.97 17.71 12.82
CA PHE A 57 16.76 17.71 14.27
C PHE A 57 16.93 16.31 14.88
N PHE A 58 16.31 15.29 14.28
CA PHE A 58 16.45 13.91 14.76
C PHE A 58 17.86 13.34 14.52
N SER A 59 18.51 13.69 13.41
CA SER A 59 19.90 13.29 13.13
C SER A 59 20.87 13.87 14.13
N ASN A 60 20.69 15.12 14.56
CA ASN A 60 21.51 15.72 15.62
C ASN A 60 21.31 15.05 16.98
N ILE A 61 20.09 14.64 17.32
CA ILE A 61 19.80 13.89 18.56
C ILE A 61 20.41 12.49 18.53
N LEU A 62 20.29 11.80 17.39
CA LEU A 62 20.74 10.42 17.21
C LEU A 62 22.25 10.31 16.90
N GLY A 63 22.95 11.42 16.72
CA GLY A 63 24.38 11.45 16.39
C GLY A 63 24.71 10.97 14.97
N ILE A 64 23.76 11.07 14.04
CA ILE A 64 23.93 10.61 12.65
C ILE A 64 24.47 11.75 11.80
N SER A 65 25.73 11.65 11.38
CA SER A 65 26.43 12.68 10.59
C SER A 65 25.82 12.95 9.21
N TYR A 66 24.99 12.05 8.67
CA TYR A 66 24.37 12.21 7.34
C TYR A 66 22.84 12.12 7.42
N PRO A 67 22.12 13.25 7.46
CA PRO A 67 20.65 13.28 7.59
C PRO A 67 19.87 12.41 6.60
N PRO A 68 20.28 12.28 5.33
CA PRO A 68 19.59 11.39 4.40
C PRO A 68 19.65 9.89 4.78
N SER A 69 20.70 9.42 5.47
CA SER A 69 20.78 8.00 5.86
C SER A 69 19.76 7.63 6.93
N LEU A 70 19.41 8.57 7.81
CA LEU A 70 18.33 8.41 8.78
C LEU A 70 16.97 8.27 8.08
N LEU A 71 16.72 9.08 7.05
CA LEU A 71 15.49 8.97 6.24
C LEU A 71 15.39 7.59 5.58
N PHE A 72 16.50 7.08 5.02
CA PHE A 72 16.56 5.73 4.44
C PHE A 72 16.24 4.67 5.48
N LEU A 73 16.81 4.76 6.68
CA LEU A 73 16.58 3.80 7.76
C LEU A 73 15.11 3.79 8.22
N ILE A 74 14.53 4.96 8.46
CA ILE A 74 13.11 5.09 8.85
C ILE A 74 12.20 4.54 7.75
N THR A 75 12.46 4.90 6.49
CA THR A 75 11.65 4.45 5.35
C THR A 75 11.77 2.94 5.15
N MET A 76 12.96 2.35 5.35
CA MET A 76 13.16 0.90 5.30
C MET A 76 12.36 0.17 6.39
N ILE A 77 12.45 0.62 7.64
CA ILE A 77 11.69 0.02 8.74
C ILE A 77 10.18 0.15 8.50
N PHE A 78 9.73 1.33 8.07
CA PHE A 78 8.33 1.57 7.72
C PHE A 78 7.85 0.66 6.60
N THR A 79 8.67 0.48 5.56
CA THR A 79 8.36 -0.40 4.42
C THR A 79 8.30 -1.86 4.85
N LEU A 80 9.22 -2.32 5.69
CA LEU A 80 9.19 -3.67 6.26
C LEU A 80 7.91 -3.93 7.05
N PHE A 81 7.50 -2.96 7.87
CA PHE A 81 6.23 -3.05 8.59
C PHE A 81 5.03 -3.13 7.63
N LEU A 82 5.05 -2.32 6.56
CA LEU A 82 4.01 -2.33 5.53
C LEU A 82 3.93 -3.69 4.82
N LEU A 83 5.09 -4.27 4.48
CA LEU A 83 5.19 -5.60 3.86
C LEU A 83 4.64 -6.68 4.79
N PHE A 84 4.97 -6.62 6.08
CA PHE A 84 4.46 -7.58 7.05
C PHE A 84 2.94 -7.50 7.18
N ARG A 85 2.38 -6.29 7.28
CA ARG A 85 0.92 -6.11 7.31
C ARG A 85 0.26 -6.64 6.03
N GLN A 86 0.85 -6.37 4.86
CA GLN A 86 0.34 -6.89 3.59
C GLN A 86 0.38 -8.41 3.53
N SER A 87 1.45 -9.03 4.03
CA SER A 87 1.54 -10.49 4.11
C SER A 87 0.41 -11.08 4.96
N GLN A 88 0.11 -10.49 6.11
CA GLN A 88 -1.01 -10.91 6.95
C GLN A 88 -2.36 -10.81 6.23
N GLN A 89 -2.60 -9.71 5.51
CA GLN A 89 -3.83 -9.50 4.74
C GLN A 89 -3.97 -10.51 3.60
N ILE A 90 -2.88 -10.79 2.89
CA ILE A 90 -2.86 -11.80 1.83
C ILE A 90 -3.23 -13.17 2.40
N THR A 91 -2.68 -13.54 3.56
CA THR A 91 -3.03 -14.80 4.24
C THR A 91 -4.51 -14.87 4.57
N LEU A 92 -5.09 -13.81 5.16
CA LEU A 92 -6.53 -13.78 5.49
C LEU A 92 -7.41 -13.91 4.24
N ILE A 93 -7.05 -13.23 3.16
CA ILE A 93 -7.78 -13.32 1.88
C ILE A 93 -7.69 -14.74 1.32
N ASN A 94 -6.52 -15.35 1.36
CA ASN A 94 -6.31 -16.70 0.86
C ASN A 94 -7.13 -17.73 1.64
N ASP A 95 -7.24 -17.58 2.96
CA ASP A 95 -8.05 -18.49 3.79
C ASP A 95 -9.55 -18.35 3.48
N ARG A 96 -10.05 -17.12 3.32
CA ARG A 96 -11.43 -16.87 2.87
C ARG A 96 -11.69 -17.42 1.47
N PHE A 97 -10.72 -17.28 0.56
CA PHE A 97 -10.81 -17.82 -0.79
C PHE A 97 -10.93 -19.35 -0.77
N LYS A 98 -10.13 -20.04 0.05
CA LYS A 98 -10.25 -21.49 0.25
C LYS A 98 -11.65 -21.88 0.73
N GLU A 99 -12.19 -21.17 1.72
CA GLU A 99 -13.55 -21.42 2.24
C GLU A 99 -14.61 -21.24 1.15
N LEU A 100 -14.49 -20.19 0.33
CA LEU A 100 -15.36 -19.93 -0.81
C LEU A 100 -15.30 -21.04 -1.85
N VAL A 101 -14.10 -21.53 -2.20
CA VAL A 101 -13.91 -22.64 -3.14
C VAL A 101 -14.56 -23.92 -2.60
N GLN A 102 -14.39 -24.22 -1.31
CA GLN A 102 -15.02 -25.38 -0.67
C GLN A 102 -16.55 -25.29 -0.69
N LYS A 103 -17.12 -24.13 -0.33
CA LYS A 103 -18.56 -23.90 -0.41
C LYS A 103 -19.05 -24.07 -1.84
N ASN A 104 -18.33 -23.52 -2.82
CA ASN A 104 -18.69 -23.65 -4.23
C ASN A 104 -18.71 -25.12 -4.67
N ALA A 105 -17.68 -25.91 -4.33
CA ALA A 105 -17.61 -27.33 -4.66
C ALA A 105 -18.79 -28.14 -4.10
N ILE A 106 -19.20 -27.86 -2.85
CA ILE A 106 -20.36 -28.50 -2.22
C ILE A 106 -21.66 -28.12 -2.94
N LEU A 107 -21.84 -26.84 -3.29
CA LEU A 107 -23.01 -26.41 -4.07
C LEU A 107 -23.05 -27.11 -5.42
N ASP A 108 -21.92 -27.16 -6.11
CA ASP A 108 -21.76 -27.79 -7.42
C ASP A 108 -22.14 -29.28 -7.39
N GLN A 109 -21.75 -30.00 -6.33
CA GLN A 109 -22.16 -31.39 -6.12
C GLN A 109 -23.67 -31.52 -5.91
N LYS A 110 -24.28 -30.68 -5.07
CA LYS A 110 -25.73 -30.71 -4.84
C LYS A 110 -26.53 -30.44 -6.11
N VAL A 111 -26.07 -29.51 -6.94
CA VAL A 111 -26.69 -29.22 -8.24
C VAL A 111 -26.62 -30.43 -9.16
N ARG A 112 -25.46 -31.12 -9.22
CA ARG A 112 -25.31 -32.36 -10.00
C ARG A 112 -26.26 -33.47 -9.51
N GLU A 113 -26.33 -33.71 -8.21
CA GLU A 113 -27.24 -34.73 -7.63
C GLU A 113 -28.72 -34.42 -7.93
N ILE A 114 -29.13 -33.15 -7.87
CA ILE A 114 -30.50 -32.74 -8.24
C ILE A 114 -30.76 -32.98 -9.73
N SER A 115 -29.81 -32.62 -10.59
CA SER A 115 -29.92 -32.84 -12.04
C SER A 115 -30.05 -34.32 -12.40
N GLU A 116 -29.28 -35.19 -11.73
CA GLU A 116 -29.37 -36.64 -11.93
C GLU A 116 -30.73 -37.20 -11.47
N ARG A 117 -31.25 -36.74 -10.33
CA ARG A 117 -32.58 -37.14 -9.85
C ARG A 117 -33.70 -36.74 -10.80
N LEU A 118 -33.62 -35.55 -11.39
CA LEU A 118 -34.60 -35.08 -12.38
C LEU A 118 -34.55 -35.90 -13.66
N ASN A 119 -33.35 -36.27 -14.12
CA ASN A 119 -33.18 -37.13 -15.29
C ASN A 119 -33.68 -38.56 -15.06
N ASN A 120 -33.53 -39.10 -13.86
CA ASN A 120 -34.00 -40.45 -13.52
C ASN A 120 -35.53 -40.52 -13.26
N ALA A 121 -36.19 -39.38 -13.08
CA ALA A 121 -37.63 -39.29 -12.81
C ALA A 121 -38.48 -39.04 -14.07
N ASN A 122 -37.85 -38.74 -15.21
CA ASN A 122 -38.48 -38.62 -16.53
C ASN A 122 -38.22 -39.87 -17.37
#